data_AF-A0A2V0PPZ4-F1
#
_entry.id   AF-A0A2V0PPZ4-F1
#
_cell.length_a   1.000
_cell.length_b   1.000
_cell.length_c   1.000
_cell.angle_alpha   90.00
_cell.angle_beta   90.00
_cell.angle_gamma   90.00
#
_symmetry.space_group_name_H-M   'P 1'
#
loop_
_entity.id
_entity.type
_entity.pdbx_description
1 polymer ?
#
loop_
_entity_poly.entity_id
_entity_poly.type
_entity_poly.pdbx_seq_one_letter_code
_entity_poly.pdbx_strand_id
1 'polypeptide(L)'
;MGQGQAIICVEVASGSEADEAGVRRGMRLTAISDPIRRNEVWRLQDRPSLKNIRELFKMRSADTIDLEFTEWNGPVPGAAQGGAMSMASAASSTDGSAAPSAVSSLDGDAGALPGESIGDRLQRQYAAAAVAGRSQTAVEKRQQRRREAMAISDARDDRPLLLGLFAMFALPPLVILGVAQATGYLDALYTNTLTGMH
;
A
#
# COMPACT_ATOMS: atom_id res chain seq x y z
N MET A 1 4.46 21.60 -8.39
CA MET A 1 3.26 20.86 -8.85
C MET A 1 3.65 19.40 -8.96
N GLY A 2 2.97 18.49 -8.25
CA GLY A 2 3.33 17.07 -8.27
C GLY A 2 2.98 16.43 -9.61
N GLN A 3 3.85 15.59 -10.17
CA GLN A 3 3.52 14.78 -11.34
C GLN A 3 2.33 13.88 -10.98
N GLY A 4 1.21 14.08 -11.69
CA GLY A 4 0.03 13.22 -11.60
C GLY A 4 0.39 11.80 -12.03
N GLN A 5 -0.27 10.80 -11.45
CA GLN A 5 -0.12 9.42 -11.87
C GLN A 5 -1.33 9.06 -12.74
N ALA A 6 -1.15 8.19 -13.72
CA ALA A 6 -2.23 7.68 -14.55
C ALA A 6 -2.03 6.18 -14.75
N ILE A 7 -3.14 5.45 -14.83
CA ILE A 7 -3.14 4.02 -15.13
C ILE A 7 -3.60 3.88 -16.57
N ILE A 8 -2.71 3.31 -17.40
CA ILE A 8 -2.87 3.24 -18.84
C ILE A 8 -2.96 1.77 -19.24
N CYS A 9 -3.89 1.45 -20.13
CA CYS A 9 -3.99 0.16 -20.77
C CYS A 9 -2.81 -0.02 -21.74
N VAL A 10 -1.92 -0.97 -21.47
CA VAL A 10 -0.73 -1.20 -22.32
C VAL A 10 -1.03 -2.14 -23.47
N GLU A 11 -1.93 -3.10 -23.26
CA GLU A 11 -2.28 -4.13 -24.22
C GLU A 11 -3.68 -4.68 -23.90
N VAL A 12 -4.41 -5.07 -24.94
CA VAL A 12 -5.71 -5.71 -24.86
C VAL A 12 -5.63 -6.97 -25.72
N ALA A 13 -6.07 -8.11 -25.18
CA ALA A 13 -6.09 -9.36 -25.93
C ALA A 13 -7.13 -9.27 -27.05
N SER A 14 -6.74 -9.65 -28.27
CA SER A 14 -7.64 -9.64 -29.43
C SER A 14 -8.83 -10.57 -29.23
N GLY A 15 -10.03 -10.09 -29.51
CA GLY A 15 -11.27 -10.84 -29.32
C GLY A 15 -11.67 -11.04 -27.85
N SER A 16 -11.09 -10.27 -26.92
CA SER A 16 -11.58 -10.20 -25.54
C SER A 16 -12.81 -9.28 -25.45
N GLU A 17 -13.63 -9.47 -24.41
CA GLU A 17 -14.77 -8.59 -24.11
C GLU A 17 -14.36 -7.11 -24.04
N ALA A 18 -13.14 -6.82 -23.55
CA ALA A 18 -12.59 -5.47 -23.54
C ALA A 18 -12.29 -4.93 -24.95
N ASP A 19 -11.81 -5.78 -25.86
CA ASP A 19 -11.56 -5.40 -27.27
C ASP A 19 -12.87 -5.13 -28.01
N GLU A 20 -13.90 -5.95 -27.77
CA GLU A 20 -15.26 -5.76 -28.32
C GLU A 20 -15.94 -4.51 -27.74
N ALA A 21 -15.71 -4.20 -26.46
CA ALA A 21 -16.17 -2.98 -25.80
C ALA A 21 -15.42 -1.70 -26.27
N GLY A 22 -14.47 -1.84 -27.19
CA GLY A 22 -13.74 -0.71 -27.77
C GLY A 22 -12.56 -0.23 -26.92
N VAL A 23 -12.14 -0.98 -25.90
CA VAL A 23 -10.92 -0.65 -25.14
C VAL A 23 -9.73 -0.87 -26.06
N ARG A 24 -8.85 0.14 -26.13
CA ARG A 24 -7.64 0.11 -26.95
C ARG A 24 -6.42 0.40 -26.11
N ARG A 25 -5.29 -0.07 -26.62
CA ARG A 25 -3.96 0.30 -26.11
C ARG A 25 -3.84 1.81 -26.04
N GLY A 26 -3.31 2.29 -24.92
CA GLY A 26 -3.10 3.70 -24.66
C GLY A 26 -4.25 4.37 -23.92
N MET A 27 -5.41 3.74 -23.73
CA MET A 27 -6.50 4.38 -22.97
C MET A 27 -6.21 4.47 -21.47
N ARG A 28 -6.65 5.55 -20.83
CA ARG A 28 -6.54 5.78 -19.38
C ARG A 28 -7.78 5.25 -18.67
N LEU A 29 -7.58 4.51 -17.58
CA LEU A 29 -8.66 4.14 -16.66
C LEU A 29 -9.11 5.35 -15.83
N THR A 30 -10.37 5.74 -15.94
CA THR A 30 -10.96 6.90 -15.25
C THR A 30 -11.90 6.54 -14.14
N ALA A 31 -12.58 5.39 -14.23
CA ALA A 31 -13.49 4.96 -13.18
C ALA A 31 -13.52 3.43 -13.05
N ILE A 32 -13.88 2.98 -11.84
CA ILE A 32 -14.04 1.57 -11.49
C ILE A 32 -15.29 1.42 -10.62
N SER A 33 -16.09 0.39 -10.85
CA SER A 33 -17.21 0.06 -9.97
C SER A 33 -16.73 -0.45 -8.61
N ASP A 34 -17.47 -0.14 -7.54
CA ASP A 34 -17.18 -0.63 -6.19
C ASP A 34 -17.35 -2.17 -6.12
N PRO A 35 -16.33 -2.92 -5.68
CA PRO A 35 -16.36 -4.38 -5.52
C PRO A 35 -17.34 -4.89 -4.46
N ILE A 36 -17.78 -4.03 -3.55
CA ILE A 36 -18.66 -4.34 -2.42
C ILE A 36 -20.08 -3.87 -2.72
N ARG A 37 -20.25 -2.68 -3.31
CA ARG A 37 -21.55 -2.06 -3.57
C ARG A 37 -21.88 -2.11 -5.06
N ARG A 38 -22.86 -2.93 -5.42
CA ARG A 38 -23.38 -2.99 -6.80
C ARG A 38 -23.93 -1.62 -7.21
N ASN A 39 -23.55 -1.14 -8.38
CA ASN A 39 -23.95 0.12 -9.03
C ASN A 39 -23.28 1.42 -8.53
N GLU A 40 -22.30 1.36 -7.63
CA GLU A 40 -21.52 2.54 -7.25
C GLU A 40 -20.27 2.63 -8.15
N VAL A 41 -20.08 3.75 -8.86
CA VAL A 41 -18.92 3.97 -9.74
C VAL A 41 -18.00 5.01 -9.11
N TRP A 42 -16.76 4.62 -8.83
CA TRP A 42 -15.75 5.48 -8.26
C TRP A 42 -14.89 6.09 -9.36
N ARG A 43 -14.94 7.43 -9.47
CA ARG A 43 -14.03 8.17 -10.34
C ARG A 43 -12.66 8.24 -9.70
N LEU A 44 -11.67 7.71 -10.40
CA LEU A 44 -10.27 7.74 -10.01
C LEU A 44 -9.77 9.20 -10.12
N GLN A 45 -9.30 9.75 -9.00
CA GLN A 45 -8.69 11.09 -8.97
C GLN A 45 -7.33 11.10 -9.68
N ASP A 46 -6.71 12.29 -9.82
CA ASP A 46 -5.45 12.55 -10.55
C ASP A 46 -4.21 11.76 -10.09
N ARG A 47 -4.33 10.94 -9.04
CA ARG A 47 -3.24 10.10 -8.51
C ARG A 47 -3.73 8.70 -8.17
N PRO A 48 -4.25 7.93 -9.13
CA PRO A 48 -4.66 6.57 -8.90
C PRO A 48 -3.43 5.68 -8.69
N SER A 49 -3.45 4.91 -7.61
CA SER A 49 -2.40 3.94 -7.29
C SER A 49 -2.78 2.57 -7.87
N LEU A 50 -1.91 2.02 -8.73
CA LEU A 50 -2.09 0.67 -9.28
C LEU A 50 -2.21 -0.39 -8.15
N LYS A 51 -1.52 -0.16 -7.02
CA LYS A 51 -1.63 -1.03 -5.85
C LYS A 51 -3.06 -1.05 -5.32
N ASN A 52 -3.70 0.11 -5.21
CA ASN A 52 -5.07 0.21 -4.68
C ASN A 52 -6.05 -0.49 -5.61
N ILE A 53 -5.90 -0.30 -6.93
CA ILE A 53 -6.73 -1.00 -7.93
C ILE A 53 -6.55 -2.51 -7.84
N ARG A 54 -5.31 -2.98 -7.69
CA ARG A 54 -5.04 -4.41 -7.49
C ARG A 54 -5.67 -4.96 -6.22
N GLU A 55 -5.66 -4.19 -5.12
CA GLU A 55 -6.31 -4.58 -3.87
C GLU A 55 -7.84 -4.60 -4.01
N LEU A 56 -8.41 -3.63 -4.71
CA LEU A 56 -9.82 -3.58 -5.10
C LEU A 56 -10.26 -4.85 -5.84
N PHE A 57 -9.50 -5.28 -6.85
CA PHE A 57 -9.78 -6.53 -7.56
C PHE A 57 -9.70 -7.78 -6.67
N LYS A 58 -8.80 -7.78 -5.67
CA LYS A 58 -8.68 -8.91 -4.73
C LYS A 58 -9.81 -8.99 -3.73
N MET A 59 -10.43 -7.85 -3.38
CA MET A 59 -11.54 -7.77 -2.44
C MET A 59 -12.91 -7.93 -3.11
N ARG A 60 -12.94 -8.23 -4.43
CA ARG A 60 -14.20 -8.35 -5.15
C ARG A 60 -15.08 -9.46 -4.59
N SER A 61 -16.31 -9.09 -4.26
CA SER A 61 -17.39 -10.02 -3.91
C SER A 61 -18.39 -10.19 -5.06
N ALA A 62 -18.43 -9.21 -5.97
CA ALA A 62 -19.23 -9.28 -7.20
C ALA A 62 -18.50 -10.05 -8.30
N ASP A 63 -19.30 -10.71 -9.15
CA ASP A 63 -18.80 -11.47 -10.30
C ASP A 63 -18.32 -10.55 -11.44
N THR A 64 -18.90 -9.35 -11.55
CA THR A 64 -18.61 -8.36 -12.59
C THR A 64 -18.06 -7.06 -12.00
N ILE A 65 -17.13 -6.43 -12.72
CA ILE A 65 -16.57 -5.11 -12.39
C ILE A 65 -16.60 -4.27 -13.67
N ASP A 66 -17.21 -3.10 -13.57
CA ASP A 66 -17.29 -2.16 -14.67
C ASP A 66 -16.09 -1.21 -14.61
N LEU A 67 -15.44 -1.03 -15.76
CA LEU A 67 -14.27 -0.18 -15.92
C LEU A 67 -14.55 0.87 -16.98
N GLU A 68 -14.30 2.14 -16.66
CA GLU A 68 -14.44 3.24 -17.61
C GLU A 68 -13.07 3.70 -18.09
N PHE A 69 -12.93 3.80 -19.41
CA PHE A 69 -11.69 4.21 -20.06
C PHE A 69 -11.91 5.49 -20.88
N THR A 70 -10.94 6.39 -20.86
CA THR A 70 -10.90 7.57 -21.73
C THR A 70 -9.62 7.60 -22.53
N GLU A 71 -9.65 8.25 -23.70
CA GLU A 71 -8.44 8.52 -24.47
C GLU A 71 -7.39 9.28 -23.64
N TRP A 72 -6.14 8.87 -23.79
CA TRP A 72 -4.99 9.47 -23.11
C TRP A 72 -4.07 10.09 -24.14
N ASN A 73 -3.85 11.39 -24.03
CA ASN A 73 -2.99 12.15 -24.94
C ASN A 73 -1.53 12.22 -24.47
N GLY A 74 -1.17 11.49 -23.42
CA GLY A 74 0.20 11.48 -22.87
C GLY A 74 1.05 10.32 -23.40
N PRO A 75 2.32 10.23 -22.95
CA PRO A 75 3.21 9.16 -23.39
C PRO A 75 2.69 7.80 -22.92
N VAL A 76 2.51 6.87 -23.86
CA VAL A 76 2.10 5.49 -23.59
C VAL A 76 3.36 4.63 -23.38
N PRO A 77 3.50 3.95 -22.22
CA PRO A 77 4.63 3.06 -21.98
C PRO A 77 4.72 1.95 -23.05
N GLY A 78 5.90 1.77 -23.64
CA GLY A 78 6.18 0.71 -24.60
C GLY A 78 5.64 0.95 -26.01
N ALA A 79 5.01 2.09 -26.30
CA ALA A 79 4.74 2.51 -27.68
C ALA A 79 6.09 2.93 -28.29
N ALA A 80 6.78 1.98 -28.92
CA ALA A 80 8.03 2.24 -29.60
C ALA A 80 7.83 3.41 -30.58
N GLN A 81 8.50 4.52 -30.31
CA GLN A 81 8.74 5.58 -31.27
C GLN A 81 9.58 5.02 -32.41
N GLY A 82 8.91 4.46 -33.42
CA GLY A 82 9.48 4.34 -34.74
C GLY A 82 9.52 5.73 -35.35
N GLY A 83 10.60 6.48 -35.13
CA GLY A 83 10.78 7.80 -35.76
C GLY A 83 11.78 8.70 -35.07
N ALA A 84 13.03 8.65 -35.58
CA ALA A 84 14.04 9.70 -35.60
C ALA A 84 14.47 10.37 -34.28
N MET A 85 15.77 10.20 -33.98
CA MET A 85 16.53 10.97 -33.01
C MET A 85 16.33 12.50 -33.15
N SER A 86 16.15 13.19 -32.02
CA SER A 86 16.74 14.53 -31.85
C SER A 86 17.19 14.70 -30.40
N MET A 87 18.51 14.75 -30.24
CA MET A 87 19.18 15.10 -28.99
C MET A 87 18.93 16.57 -28.62
N ALA A 88 18.53 16.83 -27.38
CA ALA A 88 18.93 18.02 -26.61
C ALA A 88 18.52 17.88 -25.13
N SER A 89 19.45 17.30 -24.37
CA SER A 89 19.87 17.64 -22.99
C SER A 89 18.88 18.26 -21.99
N ALA A 90 18.74 17.58 -20.86
CA ALA A 90 18.94 18.20 -19.55
C ALA A 90 19.68 17.21 -18.64
N ALA A 91 20.97 17.46 -18.46
CA ALA A 91 21.80 16.82 -17.46
C ALA A 91 21.43 17.37 -16.07
N SER A 92 21.14 16.50 -15.11
CA SER A 92 21.64 16.66 -13.74
C SER A 92 21.53 15.35 -12.95
N SER A 93 22.72 14.82 -12.65
CA SER A 93 23.12 14.03 -11.49
C SER A 93 22.38 12.72 -11.16
N THR A 94 23.00 11.58 -11.49
CA THR A 94 23.82 10.74 -10.58
C THR A 94 22.97 9.84 -9.67
N ASP A 95 22.84 8.55 -10.00
CA ASP A 95 23.62 7.52 -9.30
C ASP A 95 23.49 6.17 -10.03
N GLY A 96 24.63 5.53 -10.27
CA GLY A 96 24.77 4.35 -11.10
C GLY A 96 24.43 3.07 -10.35
N SER A 97 23.55 2.26 -10.94
CA SER A 97 23.51 0.82 -10.67
C SER A 97 23.57 0.12 -12.02
N ALA A 98 24.78 0.10 -12.58
CA ALA A 98 25.14 -0.92 -13.55
C ALA A 98 25.23 -2.25 -12.78
N ALA A 99 24.43 -3.22 -13.21
CA ALA A 99 24.57 -4.61 -12.79
C ALA A 99 26.01 -5.08 -13.03
N PRO A 100 26.62 -5.86 -12.13
CA PRO A 100 27.75 -6.67 -12.53
C PRO A 100 27.20 -7.94 -13.19
N SER A 101 27.21 -7.92 -14.52
CA SER A 101 27.35 -9.12 -15.32
C SER A 101 28.58 -9.91 -14.86
N ALA A 102 28.43 -11.22 -14.86
CA ALA A 102 29.46 -12.16 -14.51
C ALA A 102 30.70 -12.08 -15.41
N VAL A 103 31.81 -12.56 -14.83
CA VAL A 103 33.04 -13.11 -15.44
C VAL A 103 33.99 -12.19 -16.22
N SER A 104 35.27 -12.32 -15.82
CA SER A 104 36.51 -12.05 -16.57
C SER A 104 37.24 -10.75 -16.21
N SER A 105 38.19 -10.86 -15.27
CA SER A 105 39.56 -10.33 -15.43
C SER A 105 40.48 -11.11 -14.48
N LEU A 106 41.02 -12.20 -15.01
CA LEU A 106 42.31 -12.76 -14.56
C LEU A 106 43.39 -11.83 -15.11
N ASP A 107 43.72 -10.81 -14.34
CA ASP A 107 44.93 -9.99 -14.47
C ASP A 107 45.17 -9.48 -13.04
N GLY A 108 46.27 -9.79 -12.37
CA GLY A 108 47.62 -9.61 -12.86
C GLY A 108 48.30 -8.67 -11.86
N ASP A 109 48.88 -9.28 -10.83
CA ASP A 109 50.10 -8.81 -10.17
C ASP A 109 50.30 -7.29 -9.95
N ALA A 110 49.74 -6.72 -8.87
CA ALA A 110 50.07 -5.34 -8.46
C ALA A 110 50.01 -5.09 -6.94
N GLY A 111 50.27 -6.08 -6.10
CA GLY A 111 50.26 -5.85 -4.65
C GLY A 111 50.68 -7.03 -3.77
N ALA A 112 51.36 -8.03 -4.32
CA ALA A 112 51.85 -9.15 -3.53
C ALA A 112 53.16 -8.75 -2.84
N LEU A 113 53.14 -8.63 -1.51
CA LEU A 113 54.37 -8.63 -0.74
C LEU A 113 55.01 -10.03 -0.84
N PRO A 114 56.34 -10.13 -1.03
CA PRO A 114 57.00 -11.42 -1.20
C PRO A 114 56.85 -12.26 0.07
N GLY A 115 56.16 -13.40 -0.04
CA GLY A 115 55.96 -14.37 1.05
C GLY A 115 54.53 -14.46 1.61
N GLU A 116 53.56 -13.71 1.09
CA GLU A 116 52.19 -13.74 1.62
C GLU A 116 51.43 -15.01 1.18
N SER A 117 50.90 -15.75 2.16
CA SER A 117 50.18 -17.00 1.89
C SER A 117 48.80 -16.72 1.29
N ILE A 118 48.29 -17.65 0.49
CA ILE A 118 46.94 -17.55 -0.11
C ILE A 118 45.86 -17.37 0.99
N GLY A 119 46.09 -17.94 2.18
CA GLY A 119 45.23 -17.79 3.35
C GLY A 119 45.17 -16.35 3.87
N ASP A 120 46.31 -15.67 3.97
CA ASP A 120 46.38 -14.27 4.42
C ASP A 120 45.67 -13.33 3.45
N ARG A 121 45.79 -13.60 2.14
CA ARG A 121 45.09 -12.84 1.09
C ARG A 121 43.58 -13.01 1.18
N LEU A 122 43.09 -14.22 1.42
CA LEU A 122 41.67 -14.52 1.63
C LEU A 122 41.16 -13.83 2.90
N GLN A 123 41.92 -13.87 3.99
CA GLN A 123 41.55 -13.25 5.25
C GLN A 123 41.46 -11.72 5.15
N ARG A 124 42.37 -11.08 4.40
CA ARG A 124 42.28 -9.64 4.11
C ARG A 124 41.07 -9.29 3.24
N GLN A 125 40.74 -10.11 2.24
CA GLN A 125 39.52 -9.90 1.45
C GLN A 125 38.26 -10.02 2.31
N TYR A 126 38.18 -11.01 3.21
CA TYR A 126 37.06 -11.13 4.14
C TYR A 126 37.00 -9.97 5.14
N ALA A 127 38.13 -9.51 5.66
CA ALA A 127 38.20 -8.37 6.58
C ALA A 127 37.78 -7.06 5.89
N ALA A 128 38.23 -6.82 4.65
CA ALA A 128 37.83 -5.66 3.86
C ALA A 128 36.33 -5.69 3.49
N ALA A 129 35.79 -6.87 3.15
CA ALA A 129 34.36 -7.05 2.89
C ALA A 129 33.50 -6.88 4.15
N ALA A 130 33.99 -7.30 5.33
CA ALA A 130 33.29 -7.13 6.61
C ALA A 130 33.22 -5.66 7.05
N VAL A 131 34.25 -4.86 6.75
CA VAL A 131 34.26 -3.41 7.05
C VAL A 131 33.35 -2.63 6.08
N ALA A 132 33.21 -3.09 4.83
CA ALA A 132 32.33 -2.48 3.82
C ALA A 132 30.83 -2.85 3.94
N GLY A 133 30.48 -3.84 4.77
CA GLY A 133 29.20 -4.54 4.72
C GLY A 133 28.36 -4.54 6.00
N ARG A 134 28.07 -3.37 6.58
CA ARG A 134 26.89 -3.16 7.46
C ARG A 134 26.13 -1.88 7.11
N SER A 135 26.12 -1.50 5.83
CA SER A 135 25.10 -0.59 5.35
C SER A 135 23.77 -1.35 5.39
N GLN A 136 22.87 -0.91 6.28
CA GLN A 136 21.52 -1.47 6.43
C GLN A 136 20.96 -1.82 5.05
N THR A 137 20.69 -3.10 4.85
CA THR A 137 20.25 -3.59 3.55
C THR A 137 18.99 -2.83 3.14
N ALA A 138 18.80 -2.57 1.83
CA ALA A 138 17.61 -1.87 1.35
C ALA A 138 16.28 -2.52 1.81
N VAL A 139 16.35 -3.79 2.22
CA VAL A 139 15.28 -4.57 2.85
C VAL A 139 15.03 -4.12 4.30
N GLU A 140 16.06 -3.95 5.13
CA GLU A 140 15.93 -3.47 6.52
C GLU A 140 15.34 -2.05 6.57
N LYS A 141 15.79 -1.14 5.70
CA LYS A 141 15.19 0.21 5.59
C LYS A 141 13.69 0.16 5.27
N ARG A 142 13.25 -0.81 4.47
CA ARG A 142 11.82 -1.01 4.16
C ARG A 142 11.06 -1.61 5.35
N GLN A 143 11.67 -2.53 6.09
CA GLN A 143 11.05 -3.09 7.30
C GLN A 143 10.94 -2.02 8.40
N GLN A 144 11.95 -1.18 8.56
CA GLN A 144 11.97 -0.10 9.54
C GLN A 144 10.91 0.97 9.22
N ARG A 145 10.77 1.38 7.96
CA ARG A 145 9.66 2.27 7.53
C ARG A 145 8.27 1.69 7.80
N ARG A 146 8.09 0.37 7.66
CA ARG A 146 6.80 -0.28 7.97
C ARG A 146 6.50 -0.28 9.47
N ARG A 147 7.52 -0.51 10.31
CA ARG A 147 7.40 -0.47 11.77
C ARG A 147 7.11 0.95 12.28
N GLU A 148 7.80 1.95 11.74
CA GLU A 148 7.56 3.35 12.09
C GLU A 148 6.16 3.83 11.69
N ALA A 149 5.66 3.41 10.53
CA ALA A 149 4.29 3.72 10.12
C ALA A 149 3.22 3.04 11.01
N MET A 150 3.46 1.79 11.45
CA MET A 150 2.56 1.09 12.38
C MET A 150 2.59 1.71 13.79
N ALA A 151 3.73 2.20 14.25
CA ALA A 151 3.85 2.85 15.56
C ALA A 151 3.04 4.14 15.65
N ILE A 152 2.89 4.87 14.54
CA ILE A 152 2.06 6.10 14.50
C ILE A 152 0.56 5.76 14.58
N SER A 153 0.12 4.64 14.00
CA SER A 153 -1.28 4.21 14.11
C SER A 153 -1.62 3.63 15.48
N ASP A 154 -0.66 2.96 16.13
CA ASP A 154 -0.86 2.38 17.47
C ASP A 154 -0.88 3.45 18.57
N ALA A 155 -0.35 4.64 18.30
CA ALA A 155 -0.42 5.80 19.20
C ALA A 155 -1.83 6.42 19.31
N ARG A 156 -2.80 6.01 18.48
CA ARG A 156 -4.21 6.39 18.62
C ARG A 156 -4.94 5.38 19.49
N ASP A 157 -4.74 5.49 20.80
CA ASP A 157 -5.53 4.72 21.75
C ASP A 157 -6.92 5.36 21.93
N ASP A 158 -7.91 4.83 21.21
CA ASP A 158 -9.31 5.29 21.28
C ASP A 158 -10.07 4.73 22.49
N ARG A 159 -9.46 3.84 23.28
CA ARG A 159 -10.05 3.23 24.48
C ARG A 159 -10.63 4.22 25.48
N PRO A 160 -9.95 5.33 25.88
CA PRO A 160 -10.53 6.28 26.82
C PRO A 160 -11.76 6.99 26.25
N LEU A 161 -11.80 7.25 24.94
CA LEU A 161 -12.96 7.86 24.28
C LEU A 161 -14.16 6.89 24.27
N LEU A 162 -13.92 5.63 23.88
CA LEU A 162 -14.96 4.60 23.89
C LEU A 162 -15.48 4.32 25.30
N LEU A 163 -14.61 4.29 26.30
CA LEU A 163 -14.98 4.09 27.69
C LEU A 163 -15.79 5.27 28.25
N GLY A 164 -15.43 6.50 27.87
CA GLY A 164 -16.20 7.70 28.18
C GLY A 164 -17.60 7.68 27.56
N LEU A 165 -17.71 7.32 26.28
CA LEU A 165 -19.00 7.20 25.58
C LEU A 165 -19.89 6.12 26.22
N PHE A 166 -19.31 4.95 26.52
CA PHE A 166 -20.02 3.88 27.20
C PHE A 166 -20.51 4.31 28.59
N ALA A 167 -19.66 4.99 29.37
CA ALA A 167 -20.04 5.51 30.67
C ALA A 167 -21.18 6.53 30.57
N MET A 168 -21.16 7.42 29.58
CA MET A 168 -22.22 8.41 29.38
C MET A 168 -23.58 7.78 29.11
N PHE A 169 -23.62 6.61 28.46
CA PHE A 169 -24.85 5.90 28.14
C PHE A 169 -25.29 4.92 29.24
N ALA A 170 -24.35 4.19 29.85
CA ALA A 170 -24.65 3.15 30.84
C ALA A 170 -24.87 3.70 32.25
N LEU A 171 -24.23 4.81 32.61
CA LEU A 171 -24.28 5.34 33.98
C LEU A 171 -25.65 5.92 34.35
N PRO A 172 -26.35 6.72 33.50
CA PRO A 172 -27.67 7.23 33.83
C PRO A 172 -28.72 6.16 34.16
N PRO A 173 -28.93 5.09 33.35
CA PRO A 173 -29.92 4.07 33.69
C PRO A 173 -29.53 3.28 34.95
N LEU A 174 -28.23 3.04 35.19
CA LEU A 174 -27.78 2.38 36.43
C LEU A 174 -28.05 3.22 37.67
N VAL A 175 -27.86 4.53 37.60
CA VAL A 175 -28.18 5.44 38.71
C VAL A 175 -29.69 5.45 38.97
N ILE A 176 -30.51 5.53 37.93
CA ILE A 176 -31.98 5.47 38.07
C ILE A 176 -32.40 4.16 38.72
N LEU A 177 -31.82 3.02 38.30
CA LEU A 177 -32.11 1.71 38.86
C LEU A 177 -31.74 1.63 40.35
N GLY A 178 -30.56 2.16 40.72
CA GLY A 178 -30.10 2.19 42.10
C GLY A 178 -30.98 3.05 43.01
N VAL A 179 -31.42 4.22 42.53
CA VAL A 179 -32.37 5.07 43.26
C VAL A 179 -33.73 4.40 43.39
N ALA A 180 -34.22 3.74 42.32
CA ALA A 180 -35.49 3.01 42.36
C ALA A 180 -35.46 1.83 43.35
N GLN A 181 -34.32 1.15 43.47
CA GLN A 181 -34.13 0.10 44.46
C GLN A 181 -34.08 0.66 45.89
N ALA A 182 -33.32 1.73 46.13
CA ALA A 182 -33.20 2.34 47.45
C ALA A 182 -34.50 2.96 47.97
N THR A 183 -35.35 3.46 47.07
CA THR A 183 -36.65 4.07 47.42
C THR A 183 -37.79 3.06 47.56
N GLY A 184 -37.55 1.77 47.28
CA GLY A 184 -38.60 0.74 47.28
C GLY A 184 -39.60 0.88 46.12
N TYR A 185 -39.29 1.70 45.10
CA TYR A 185 -40.13 1.85 43.92
C TYR A 185 -40.29 0.53 43.15
N LEU A 186 -39.23 -0.29 43.12
CA LEU A 186 -39.27 -1.62 42.51
C LEU A 186 -40.23 -2.57 43.27
N ASP A 187 -40.25 -2.52 44.60
CA ASP A 187 -41.14 -3.33 45.42
C ASP A 187 -42.61 -2.87 45.27
N ALA A 188 -42.83 -1.56 45.19
CA ALA A 188 -44.15 -0.98 44.91
C ALA A 188 -44.67 -1.39 43.53
N LEU A 189 -43.82 -1.40 42.49
CA LEU A 189 -44.19 -1.92 41.18
C LEU A 189 -44.51 -3.41 41.20
N TYR A 190 -43.71 -4.22 41.88
CA TYR A 190 -43.91 -5.67 41.97
C TYR A 190 -45.21 -6.03 42.69
N THR A 191 -45.51 -5.34 43.78
CA THR A 191 -46.79 -5.52 44.48
C THR A 191 -47.96 -5.06 43.62
N ASN A 192 -47.88 -3.91 42.94
CA ASN A 192 -48.98 -3.45 42.06
C ASN A 192 -49.25 -4.41 40.88
N THR A 193 -48.22 -4.99 40.28
CA THR A 193 -48.40 -5.97 39.19
C THR A 193 -48.99 -7.29 39.67
N LEU A 194 -48.68 -7.73 40.90
CA LEU A 194 -49.31 -8.89 41.52
C LEU A 194 -50.75 -8.62 41.98
N THR A 195 -51.07 -7.40 42.40
CA THR A 195 -52.40 -7.07 42.95
C THR A 195 -53.39 -6.63 41.87
N GLY A 196 -52.92 -6.13 40.72
CA GLY A 196 -53.75 -5.67 39.60
C GLY A 196 -54.31 -6.76 38.67
N MET A 197 -54.13 -8.04 38.99
CA MET A 197 -54.65 -9.19 38.22
C MET A 197 -55.90 -9.84 38.85
N HIS A 198 -56.72 -9.07 39.57
CA HIS A 198 -58.03 -9.49 40.08
C HIS A 198 -59.13 -8.50 39.69
#